data_AF-A0A1V5TI53-F1
#
_entry.id   AF-A0A1V5TI53-F1
#
_cell.length_a   1.000
_cell.length_b   1.000
_cell.length_c   1.000
_cell.angle_alpha   90.00
_cell.angle_beta   90.00
_cell.angle_gamma   90.00
#
_symmetry.space_group_name_H-M   'P 1'
#
loop_
_entity.id
_entity.type
_entity.pdbx_description
1 polymer ?
#
loop_
_entity_poly.entity_id
_entity_poly.type
_entity_poly.pdbx_seq_one_letter_code
_entity_poly.pdbx_strand_id
1 'polypeptide(L)' 'MLDEARRKTSDSSIKSRIKNAFEIIMGAYLTLVAAMIPLYIVGGGLLKGFASTTIIGLTIGILVTRPAFGEMLKRMEK' A
#
# COMPACT_ATOMS: atom_id res chain seq x y z
N MET A 1 -30.60 -21.63 1.78
CA MET A 1 -30.72 -20.40 0.94
C MET A 1 -30.20 -19.14 1.64
N LEU A 2 -30.51 -18.88 2.92
CA LEU A 2 -29.98 -17.70 3.63
C LEU A 2 -28.45 -17.75 3.88
N ASP A 3 -27.87 -18.94 4.08
CA ASP A 3 -26.43 -19.12 4.32
C ASP A 3 -25.53 -18.78 3.11
N GLU A 4 -26.06 -18.93 1.89
CA GLU A 4 -25.31 -18.72 0.65
C GLU A 4 -25.22 -17.22 0.29
N ALA A 5 -26.25 -16.43 0.62
CA ALA A 5 -26.22 -14.97 0.51
C ALA A 5 -25.24 -14.33 1.53
N ARG A 6 -25.08 -14.93 2.72
CA ARG A 6 -24.17 -14.44 3.75
C ARG A 6 -22.70 -14.73 3.42
N ARG A 7 -22.38 -15.91 2.88
CA ARG A 7 -21.00 -16.26 2.45
C ARG A 7 -20.49 -15.39 1.31
N LYS A 8 -21.32 -15.09 0.31
CA LYS A 8 -20.92 -14.27 -0.85
C LYS A 8 -20.61 -12.82 -0.47
N THR A 9 -21.19 -12.33 0.62
CA THR A 9 -20.95 -10.99 1.16
C THR A 9 -19.60 -10.88 1.89
N SER A 10 -19.13 -11.94 2.55
CA SER A 10 -17.84 -11.91 3.28
C SER A 10 -16.61 -12.01 2.38
N ASP A 11 -16.57 -12.94 1.42
CA ASP A 11 -15.42 -13.08 0.49
C ASP A 11 -15.29 -11.85 -0.42
N SER A 12 -16.42 -11.28 -0.85
CA SER A 12 -16.44 -10.02 -1.60
C SER A 12 -16.04 -8.83 -0.72
N SER A 13 -16.35 -8.84 0.58
CA SER A 13 -15.96 -7.79 1.51
C SER A 13 -14.45 -7.74 1.70
N ILE A 14 -13.77 -8.87 1.93
CA ILE A 14 -12.31 -8.86 2.12
C ILE A 14 -11.56 -8.47 0.83
N LYS A 15 -11.94 -9.01 -0.33
CA LYS A 15 -11.36 -8.57 -1.62
C LYS A 15 -11.62 -7.09 -1.88
N SER A 16 -12.82 -6.58 -1.60
CA SER A 16 -13.13 -5.16 -1.75
C SER A 16 -12.31 -4.30 -0.80
N ARG A 17 -12.11 -4.72 0.44
CA ARG A 17 -11.27 -4.01 1.43
C ARG A 17 -9.81 -3.98 1.01
N ILE A 18 -9.26 -5.07 0.47
CA ILE A 18 -7.89 -5.10 -0.08
C ILE A 18 -7.79 -4.14 -1.27
N LYS A 19 -8.76 -4.15 -2.20
CA LYS A 19 -8.79 -3.22 -3.34
C LYS A 19 -8.83 -1.76 -2.88
N ASN A 20 -9.71 -1.43 -1.94
CA ASN A 20 -9.81 -0.08 -1.37
C ASN A 20 -8.51 0.32 -0.64
N ALA A 21 -7.87 -0.62 0.07
CA ALA A 21 -6.58 -0.37 0.69
C ALA A 21 -5.51 -0.02 -0.36
N PHE A 22 -5.46 -0.75 -1.48
CA PHE A 22 -4.56 -0.46 -2.61
C PHE A 22 -4.71 0.97 -3.13
N GLU A 23 -5.94 1.48 -3.24
CA GLU A 23 -6.17 2.87 -3.66
C GLU A 23 -5.61 3.89 -2.65
N ILE A 24 -5.81 3.67 -1.35
CA ILE A 24 -5.25 4.53 -0.29
C ILE A 24 -3.72 4.51 -0.32
N ILE A 25 -3.12 3.34 -0.54
CA ILE A 25 -1.65 3.19 -0.55
C ILE A 25 -1.03 3.93 -1.73
N MET A 26 -1.65 3.84 -2.90
CA MET A 26 -1.20 4.59 -4.07
C MET A 26 -1.26 6.10 -3.81
N GLY A 27 -2.35 6.58 -3.19
CA GLY A 27 -2.47 7.98 -2.77
C GLY A 27 -1.41 8.38 -1.74
N ALA A 28 -1.15 7.54 -0.74
CA ALA A 28 -0.12 7.78 0.27
C ALA A 28 1.29 7.81 -0.33
N TYR A 29 1.60 6.89 -1.26
CA TYR A 29 2.87 6.88 -1.98
C TYR A 29 3.09 8.19 -2.73
N LEU A 30 2.07 8.67 -3.45
CA LEU A 30 2.13 9.94 -4.15
C LEU A 30 2.39 11.11 -3.19
N THR A 31 1.68 11.16 -2.07
CA THR A 31 1.88 12.19 -1.03
C THR A 31 3.29 12.15 -0.45
N LEU A 32 3.86 10.96 -0.23
CA LEU A 32 5.22 10.81 0.28
C LEU A 32 6.25 11.30 -0.74
N VAL A 33 6.10 10.94 -2.02
CA VAL A 33 6.97 11.45 -3.10
C VAL A 33 6.82 12.97 -3.21
N ALA A 34 5.59 13.50 -3.12
CA ALA A 34 5.32 14.93 -3.13
C ALA A 34 5.98 15.65 -1.94
N ALA A 35 5.95 15.05 -0.75
CA ALA A 35 6.62 15.59 0.44
C ALA A 35 8.15 15.65 0.28
N MET A 36 8.74 14.82 -0.58
CA MET A 36 10.17 14.86 -0.87
C MET A 36 10.55 15.97 -1.85
N ILE A 37 9.61 16.56 -2.61
CA ILE A 37 9.86 17.65 -3.57
C ILE A 37 10.60 18.84 -2.92
N PRO A 38 10.12 19.44 -1.82
CA PRO A 38 10.85 20.54 -1.18
C PRO A 38 12.21 20.10 -0.64
N LEU A 39 12.31 18.87 -0.11
CA LEU A 39 13.58 18.30 0.36
C LEU A 39 14.60 18.12 -0.77
N TYR A 40 14.15 17.83 -1.99
CA TYR A 40 15.02 17.62 -3.13
C TYR A 40 15.55 18.93 -3.74
N ILE A 41 14.75 20.00 -3.66
CA ILE A 41 15.08 21.32 -4.21
C ILE A 41 15.87 22.14 -3.20
N VAL A 42 15.46 22.14 -1.93
CA VAL A 42 16.05 22.95 -0.86
C VAL A 42 17.15 22.18 -0.12
N GLY A 43 17.03 20.85 -0.05
CA GLY A 43 17.97 20.00 0.67
C GLY A 43 19.20 19.65 -0.15
N GLY A 44 20.28 20.40 0.05
CA GLY A 44 21.60 20.04 -0.47
C GLY A 44 22.17 18.76 0.17
N GLY A 45 23.04 18.06 -0.57
CA GLY A 45 23.83 16.94 -0.06
C GLY A 45 23.01 15.77 0.52
N LEU A 46 23.05 15.61 1.85
CA LEU A 46 22.50 14.46 2.59
C LEU A 46 20.97 14.32 2.46
N LEU A 47 20.24 15.44 2.42
CA LEU A 47 18.78 15.43 2.31
C LEU A 47 18.31 14.90 0.95
N LYS A 48 19.08 15.17 -0.12
CA LYS A 48 18.84 14.61 -1.45
C LYS A 48 19.06 13.09 -1.47
N GLY A 49 20.10 12.61 -0.77
CA GLY A 49 20.34 11.18 -0.56
C GLY A 49 19.22 10.52 0.24
N PHE A 50 18.74 11.17 1.31
CA PHE A 50 17.63 10.70 2.12
C PHE A 50 16.33 10.57 1.31
N ALA A 51 16.00 11.57 0.49
CA ALA A 51 14.84 11.52 -0.39
C ALA A 51 14.93 10.32 -1.36
N SER A 52 16.11 10.09 -1.94
CA SER A 52 16.36 8.99 -2.88
C SER A 52 16.15 7.62 -2.22
N THR A 53 16.80 7.38 -1.08
CA THR A 53 16.67 6.12 -0.33
C THR A 53 15.25 5.90 0.17
N THR A 54 14.56 6.97 0.59
CA THR A 54 13.17 6.90 1.04
C THR A 54 12.24 6.45 -0.09
N ILE A 55 12.38 7.03 -1.28
CA ILE A 55 11.58 6.62 -2.45
C ILE A 55 11.82 5.14 -2.76
N ILE A 56 13.08 4.71 -2.84
CA ILE A 56 13.44 3.31 -3.14
C ILE A 56 12.88 2.37 -2.06
N GLY A 57 13.07 2.71 -0.78
CA GLY A 57 12.59 1.93 0.35
C GLY A 57 11.07 1.83 0.39
N LEU A 58 10.36 2.93 0.08
CA LEU A 58 8.90 2.94 -0.01
C LEU A 58 8.39 2.10 -1.18
N THR A 59 9.01 2.22 -2.36
CA THR A 59 8.65 1.41 -3.53
C THR A 59 8.76 -0.08 -3.19
N ILE A 60 9.92 -0.52 -2.68
CA ILE A 60 10.12 -1.92 -2.31
C ILE A 60 9.17 -2.34 -1.17
N GLY A 61 9.07 -1.52 -0.13
CA GLY A 61 8.23 -1.81 1.04
C GLY A 61 6.75 -1.97 0.67
N ILE A 62 6.20 -1.08 -0.15
CA ILE A 62 4.82 -1.14 -0.63
C ILE A 62 4.62 -2.35 -1.54
N LEU A 63 5.52 -2.54 -2.51
CA LEU A 63 5.38 -3.60 -3.51
C LEU A 63 5.52 -5.00 -2.91
N VAL A 64 6.25 -5.16 -1.81
CA VAL A 64 6.39 -6.46 -1.12
C VAL A 64 5.33 -6.65 -0.06
N THR A 65 5.16 -5.68 0.84
CA THR A 65 4.30 -5.84 2.02
C THR A 65 2.84 -5.96 1.63
N ARG A 66 2.36 -5.18 0.65
CA ARG A 66 0.94 -5.16 0.27
C ARG A 66 0.45 -6.45 -0.38
N PRO A 67 1.12 -7.04 -1.38
CA PRO A 67 0.72 -8.35 -1.89
C PRO A 67 0.95 -9.46 -0.85
N ALA A 68 1.99 -9.38 -0.02
CA ALA A 68 2.23 -10.36 1.04
C ALA A 68 1.06 -10.41 2.05
N PHE A 69 0.55 -9.26 2.49
CA PHE A 69 -0.64 -9.20 3.35
C PHE A 69 -1.89 -9.76 2.68
N GLY A 70 -2.08 -9.49 1.38
CA GLY A 70 -3.20 -10.04 0.61
C GLY A 70 -3.16 -11.56 0.54
N GLU A 71 -1.98 -12.15 0.30
CA GLU A 71 -1.78 -13.60 0.31
C GLU A 71 -1.98 -14.19 1.71
N MET A 72 -1.43 -13.56 2.75
CA MET A 72 -1.62 -14.01 4.14
C MET A 72 -3.09 -14.02 4.53
N LEU A 73 -3.85 -12.96 4.21
CA LEU A 73 -5.27 -12.89 4.54
C LEU A 73 -6.07 -13.97 3.80
N LYS A 74 -5.73 -14.22 2.53
CA LYS A 74 -6.32 -15.30 1.74
C LYS A 74 -6.02 -16.69 2.31
N ARG A 75 -4.87 -16.88 2.95
CA ARG A 75 -4.52 -18.13 3.64
C ARG A 75 -5.24 -18.29 4.98
N MET A 76 -5.56 -17.21 5.69
CA MET A 76 -6.30 -17.27 6.96
C MET A 76 -7.81 -17.51 6.79
N GLU A 77 -8.38 -17.13 5.64
CA GLU A 77 -9.78 -17.43 5.31
C GLU A 77 -10.02 -18.88 4.83
N LYS A 78 -8.97 -19.68 4.65
CA LYS A 78 -9.05 -21.07 4.18
C LYS A 78 -8.89 -22.05 5.32
#